data_AF-A0AAW1K7L8-F1
#
_entry.id   AF-A0AAW1K7L8-F1
#
_cell.length_a   1.000
_cell.length_b   1.000
_cell.length_c   1.000
_cell.angle_alpha   90.00
_cell.angle_beta   90.00
_cell.angle_gamma   90.00
#
_symmetry.space_group_name_H-M   'P 1'
#
loop_
_entity.id
_entity.type
_entity.pdbx_description
1 polymer ?
#
loop_
_entity_poly.entity_id
_entity_poly.type
_entity_poly.pdbx_seq_one_letter_code
_entity_poly.pdbx_strand_id
1 'polypeptide(L)'
;MTPNDEERVILFLNGSDEKWDEKHWTLFDRYLKPHSYTMEVYKTHHYYEEILANNGCTFTHFSGANKEIYNFSKIIIGSIIPIGDWGISPFSEKTVTVRNSLIKYNYWDYIQAFDKVFLYENDKRSHTWFIKFSSDVYNNDLPTWFLNWWSFYGTSAEILPPILKELFDKWQGLISYIIDPEEIILSYHMRFFIEFSIPYIWRSCPTTGYTSMLTKKLYCLKRKAFSKFWDTMIKKDPKNPDGQLNCQPTLNVIMDKIQALTQLKQIRDDESRTNDKGKLLEFLDDDDEINLDLSESSDKEIIKAYMDALKKTLKARKEEAAYMNSFTNSSHMDKGSTSDVSMTSDKSHLFLKDFLQDAQDPNDDSQIEKIKTFLDIN
;
A
#
# COMPACT_ATOMS: atom_id res chain seq x y z
N MET A 1 -13.20 13.92 -3.03
CA MET A 1 -12.33 13.01 -2.26
C MET A 1 -12.79 13.06 -0.82
N THR A 2 -12.72 11.95 -0.08
CA THR A 2 -13.11 11.90 1.33
C THR A 2 -11.93 12.43 2.17
N PRO A 3 -12.15 13.35 3.11
CA PRO A 3 -11.09 13.76 4.03
C PRO A 3 -10.66 12.57 4.89
N ASN A 4 -9.36 12.41 5.09
CA ASN A 4 -8.87 11.54 6.15
C ASN A 4 -9.08 12.23 7.50
N ASP A 5 -9.30 11.46 8.56
CA ASP A 5 -9.58 11.99 9.90
C ASP A 5 -8.38 12.72 10.53
N GLU A 6 -7.17 12.45 10.05
CA GLU A 6 -5.95 13.05 10.58
C GLU A 6 -5.53 14.35 9.88
N GLU A 7 -5.29 15.38 10.68
CA GLU A 7 -4.60 16.61 10.28
C GLU A 7 -3.19 16.62 10.89
N ARG A 8 -2.17 16.98 10.11
CA ARG A 8 -0.81 17.14 10.61
C ARG A 8 -0.46 18.61 10.72
N VAL A 9 -0.06 19.03 11.92
CA VAL A 9 0.49 20.39 12.12
C VAL A 9 1.81 20.48 11.38
N ILE A 10 1.92 21.47 10.49
CA ILE A 10 3.16 21.78 9.77
C ILE A 10 4.00 22.74 10.60
N LEU A 11 3.40 23.85 11.03
CA LEU A 11 4.06 24.88 11.83
C LEU A 11 3.05 25.69 12.64
N PHE A 12 3.48 26.16 13.80
CA PHE A 12 2.72 27.11 14.61
C PHE A 12 2.88 28.52 14.05
N LEU A 13 1.76 29.23 13.96
CA LEU A 13 1.70 30.60 13.44
C LEU A 13 1.68 31.59 14.61
N ASN A 14 2.21 32.78 14.37
CA ASN A 14 2.12 33.86 15.35
C ASN A 14 0.68 34.38 15.43
N GLY A 15 0.26 34.90 16.59
CA GLY A 15 -1.09 35.49 16.73
C GLY A 15 -1.35 36.64 15.73
N SER A 16 -0.30 37.34 15.29
CA SER A 16 -0.40 38.36 14.26
C SER A 16 -0.72 37.83 12.85
N ASP A 17 -0.53 36.53 12.62
CA ASP A 17 -0.83 35.88 11.33
C ASP A 17 -2.30 35.49 11.20
N GLU A 18 -3.05 35.44 12.31
CA GLU A 18 -4.49 35.13 12.32
C GLU A 18 -5.30 36.10 11.45
N LYS A 19 -4.85 37.35 11.32
CA LYS A 19 -5.48 38.34 10.44
C LYS A 19 -5.49 37.96 8.95
N TRP A 20 -4.70 36.95 8.57
CA TRP A 20 -4.63 36.44 7.20
C TRP A 20 -5.38 35.11 7.02
N ASP A 21 -6.16 34.68 8.02
CA ASP A 21 -6.91 33.41 7.92
C ASP A 21 -7.85 33.43 6.72
N GLU A 22 -8.61 34.51 6.50
CA GLU A 22 -9.47 34.66 5.30
C GLU A 22 -8.69 34.65 3.96
N LYS A 23 -7.37 34.79 4.00
CA LYS A 23 -6.46 34.80 2.85
C LYS A 23 -5.38 33.73 2.98
N HIS A 24 -5.79 32.49 3.27
CA HIS A 24 -4.93 31.32 3.45
C HIS A 24 -3.75 31.23 2.46
N TRP A 25 -3.96 31.54 1.18
CA TRP A 25 -2.92 31.57 0.15
C TRP A 25 -1.72 32.46 0.50
N THR A 26 -1.95 33.59 1.17
CA THR A 26 -0.88 34.50 1.61
C THR A 26 0.02 33.82 2.66
N LEU A 27 -0.58 33.03 3.55
CA LEU A 27 0.15 32.26 4.56
C LEU A 27 0.91 31.10 3.89
N PHE A 28 0.30 30.46 2.89
CA PHE A 28 0.95 29.39 2.14
C PHE A 28 2.17 29.92 1.38
N ASP A 29 2.07 31.05 0.67
CA ASP A 29 3.21 31.60 -0.07
C ASP A 29 4.31 32.13 0.85
N ARG A 30 3.95 32.63 2.04
CA ARG A 30 4.91 33.10 3.03
C ARG A 30 5.72 31.95 3.64
N TYR A 31 5.06 30.85 3.99
CA TYR A 31 5.66 29.80 4.82
C TYR A 31 5.94 28.49 4.07
N LEU A 32 5.24 28.23 2.98
CA LEU A 32 5.40 27.04 2.15
C LEU A 32 5.92 27.42 0.77
N LYS A 33 7.22 27.23 0.55
CA LYS A 33 7.76 27.28 -0.81
C LYS A 33 7.23 26.09 -1.62
N PRO A 34 6.58 26.31 -2.78
CA PRO A 34 6.32 25.24 -3.74
C PRO A 34 7.65 24.52 -4.03
N HIS A 35 7.62 23.18 -4.08
CA HIS A 35 8.78 22.33 -4.40
C HIS A 35 9.93 22.28 -3.36
N SER A 36 9.84 22.93 -2.20
CA SER A 36 10.94 22.98 -1.22
C SER A 36 10.50 22.55 0.18
N TYR A 37 10.32 21.24 0.38
CA TYR A 37 10.16 20.61 1.70
C TYR A 37 11.45 19.99 2.23
N THR A 38 12.58 20.40 1.66
CA THR A 38 13.92 19.87 1.96
C THR A 38 14.51 20.70 3.09
N MET A 39 14.63 20.12 4.30
CA MET A 39 15.29 20.83 5.41
C MET A 39 16.79 21.05 5.16
N GLU A 40 17.39 20.24 4.28
CA GLU A 40 18.80 20.28 3.92
C GLU A 40 18.94 20.53 2.41
N VAL A 41 19.86 21.42 2.03
CA VAL A 41 20.04 21.89 0.63
C VAL A 41 20.31 20.77 -0.37
N TYR A 42 20.84 19.63 0.08
CA TYR A 42 21.22 18.49 -0.77
C TYR A 42 20.22 17.33 -0.75
N LYS A 43 19.30 17.25 0.23
CA LYS A 43 18.29 16.19 0.32
C LYS A 43 17.03 16.61 -0.42
N THR A 44 17.14 16.62 -1.75
CA THR A 44 16.06 17.02 -2.65
C THR A 44 14.88 16.04 -2.62
N HIS A 45 13.75 16.42 -3.20
CA HIS A 45 12.65 15.48 -3.43
C HIS A 45 13.12 14.25 -4.24
N HIS A 46 13.92 14.47 -5.28
CA HIS A 46 14.56 13.40 -6.06
C HIS A 46 15.45 12.48 -5.20
N TYR A 47 16.24 13.03 -4.26
CA TYR A 47 17.04 12.23 -3.33
C TYR A 47 16.17 11.21 -2.56
N TYR A 48 15.00 11.62 -2.07
CA TYR A 48 14.10 10.73 -1.34
C TYR A 48 13.39 9.73 -2.26
N GLU A 49 13.00 10.13 -3.48
CA GLU A 49 12.43 9.19 -4.46
C GLU A 49 13.41 8.09 -4.81
N GLU A 50 14.69 8.43 -5.01
CA GLU A 50 15.74 7.46 -5.33
C GLU A 50 16.01 6.49 -4.17
N ILE A 51 15.94 6.97 -2.93
CA ILE A 51 15.98 6.08 -1.76
C ILE A 51 14.82 5.09 -1.83
N LEU A 52 13.58 5.54 -2.04
CA LEU A 52 12.44 4.64 -2.10
C LEU A 52 12.53 3.68 -3.30
N ALA A 53 12.94 4.18 -4.47
CA ALA A 53 13.10 3.38 -5.68
C ALA A 53 14.10 2.23 -5.49
N ASN A 54 15.25 2.54 -4.89
CA ASN A 54 16.29 1.54 -4.59
C ASN A 54 15.86 0.51 -3.53
N ASN A 55 14.81 0.79 -2.76
CA ASN A 55 14.29 -0.10 -1.71
C ASN A 55 12.90 -0.68 -2.05
N GLY A 56 12.59 -0.82 -3.34
CA GLY A 56 11.42 -1.60 -3.80
C GLY A 56 10.16 -0.79 -4.08
N CYS A 57 10.25 0.55 -4.15
CA CYS A 57 9.17 1.37 -4.70
C CYS A 57 9.37 1.59 -6.21
N THR A 58 8.28 1.84 -6.94
CA THR A 58 8.34 2.22 -8.36
C THR A 58 7.54 3.49 -8.58
N PHE A 59 8.16 4.48 -9.22
CA PHE A 59 7.55 5.76 -9.51
C PHE A 59 7.19 5.91 -10.99
N THR A 60 6.10 6.61 -11.27
CA THR A 60 5.76 7.06 -12.62
C THR A 60 5.12 8.45 -12.52
N HIS A 61 5.74 9.45 -13.16
CA HIS A 61 5.27 10.82 -13.10
C HIS A 61 4.56 11.22 -14.39
N PHE A 62 3.51 12.02 -14.25
CA PHE A 62 2.72 12.51 -15.36
C PHE A 62 2.69 14.04 -15.33
N SER A 63 3.28 14.62 -16.37
CA SER A 63 3.41 16.06 -16.54
C SER A 63 2.40 16.58 -17.58
N GLY A 64 2.07 17.86 -17.49
CA GLY A 64 1.29 18.55 -18.52
C GLY A 64 2.20 19.08 -19.64
N ALA A 65 1.86 20.25 -20.17
CA ALA A 65 2.69 20.94 -21.17
C ALA A 65 4.12 21.22 -20.67
N ASN A 66 4.29 21.56 -19.38
CA ASN A 66 5.61 21.65 -18.76
C ASN A 66 6.01 20.27 -18.23
N LYS A 67 7.02 19.65 -18.85
CA LYS A 67 7.51 18.32 -18.48
C LYS A 67 8.20 18.27 -17.11
N GLU A 68 8.64 19.42 -16.58
CA GLU A 68 9.33 19.52 -15.30
C GLU A 68 8.38 19.53 -14.08
N ILE A 69 7.09 19.77 -14.31
CA ILE A 69 6.08 19.86 -13.23
C ILE A 69 5.13 18.68 -13.33
N TYR A 70 5.12 17.85 -12.29
CA TYR A 70 4.24 16.70 -12.19
C TYR A 70 2.83 17.12 -11.75
N ASN A 71 1.82 16.81 -12.57
CA ASN A 71 0.42 17.03 -12.22
C ASN A 71 -0.10 15.91 -11.32
N PHE A 72 0.29 14.67 -11.60
CA PHE A 72 0.03 13.53 -10.75
C PHE A 72 1.17 12.52 -10.86
N SER A 73 1.33 11.73 -9.81
CA SER A 73 2.36 10.70 -9.73
C SER A 73 1.72 9.38 -9.32
N LYS A 74 2.34 8.29 -9.75
CA LYS A 74 2.02 6.93 -9.32
C LYS A 74 3.19 6.38 -8.53
N ILE A 75 2.88 5.75 -7.41
CA ILE A 75 3.82 4.95 -6.63
C ILE A 75 3.25 3.54 -6.44
N ILE A 76 4.08 2.54 -6.73
CA ILE A 76 3.85 1.15 -6.31
C ILE A 76 4.86 0.84 -5.21
N ILE A 77 4.39 0.57 -4.00
CA ILE A 77 5.23 0.22 -2.85
C ILE A 77 5.35 -1.31 -2.81
N GLY A 78 6.50 -1.83 -3.20
CA GLY A 78 6.74 -3.28 -3.28
C GLY A 78 7.37 -3.87 -2.02
N SER A 79 8.04 -3.06 -1.20
CA SER A 79 8.74 -3.52 0.00
C SER A 79 8.74 -2.45 1.08
N ILE A 80 8.69 -2.91 2.34
CA ILE A 80 8.85 -2.08 3.53
C ILE A 80 9.89 -2.78 4.40
N ILE A 81 11.03 -2.10 4.62
CA ILE A 81 12.15 -2.65 5.36
C ILE A 81 11.99 -2.30 6.85
N PRO A 82 11.82 -3.29 7.76
CA PRO A 82 11.91 -3.05 9.19
C PRO A 82 13.37 -2.83 9.63
N ILE A 83 13.57 -2.27 10.82
CA ILE A 83 14.91 -1.92 11.31
C ILE A 83 15.83 -3.14 11.43
N GLY A 84 15.28 -4.31 11.78
CA GLY A 84 16.02 -5.57 11.89
C GLY A 84 16.60 -6.05 10.57
N ASP A 85 15.98 -5.67 9.45
CA ASP A 85 16.40 -6.05 8.10
C ASP A 85 17.26 -4.97 7.43
N TRP A 86 17.52 -3.85 8.11
CA TRP A 86 18.34 -2.78 7.56
C TRP A 86 19.83 -3.15 7.50
N GLY A 87 20.31 -3.83 8.53
CA GLY A 87 21.72 -4.20 8.75
C GLY A 87 22.06 -4.24 10.24
N ILE A 88 23.36 -4.28 10.56
CA ILE A 88 23.86 -4.37 11.95
C ILE A 88 23.51 -3.12 12.78
N SER A 89 23.39 -1.97 12.13
CA SER A 89 23.07 -0.70 12.77
C SER A 89 22.14 0.14 11.88
N PRO A 90 21.16 0.87 12.44
CA PRO A 90 20.32 1.80 11.68
C PRO A 90 21.11 2.97 11.08
N PHE A 91 22.32 3.22 11.57
CA PHE A 91 23.25 4.23 11.03
C PHE A 91 24.10 3.69 9.87
N SER A 92 23.99 2.39 9.56
CA SER A 92 24.71 1.82 8.42
C SER A 92 24.23 2.49 7.13
N GLU A 93 25.17 3.07 6.40
CA GLU A 93 24.88 3.76 5.15
C GLU A 93 24.73 2.74 4.02
N LYS A 94 23.63 2.87 3.27
CA LYS A 94 23.50 2.29 1.93
C LYS A 94 23.87 3.34 0.91
N THR A 95 24.29 2.88 -0.26
CA THR A 95 24.77 3.74 -1.34
C THR A 95 24.02 3.43 -2.62
N VAL A 96 23.55 4.46 -3.32
CA VAL A 96 22.91 4.36 -4.64
C VAL A 96 23.57 5.35 -5.59
N THR A 97 23.77 4.94 -6.84
CA THR A 97 24.32 5.81 -7.89
C THR A 97 23.20 6.36 -8.74
N VAL A 98 23.07 7.69 -8.78
CA VAL A 98 22.02 8.40 -9.50
C VAL A 98 22.65 9.45 -10.41
N ARG A 99 22.47 9.33 -11.73
CA ARG A 99 23.00 10.28 -12.73
C ARG A 99 24.47 10.65 -12.49
N ASN A 100 25.31 9.65 -12.23
CA ASN A 100 26.74 9.77 -11.91
C ASN A 100 27.08 10.47 -10.59
N SER A 101 26.10 10.72 -9.73
CA SER A 101 26.29 11.18 -8.36
C SER A 101 26.04 10.04 -7.38
N LEU A 102 26.90 9.92 -6.37
CA LEU A 102 26.76 8.94 -5.31
C LEU A 102 25.90 9.51 -4.19
N ILE A 103 24.77 8.87 -3.92
CA ILE A 103 23.92 9.21 -2.78
C ILE A 103 24.14 8.17 -1.68
N LYS A 104 24.35 8.67 -0.46
CA LYS A 104 24.44 7.86 0.76
C LYS A 104 23.26 8.17 1.66
N TYR A 105 22.70 7.13 2.27
CA TYR A 105 21.53 7.27 3.14
C TYR A 105 21.51 6.16 4.20
N ASN A 106 20.99 6.48 5.37
CA ASN A 106 20.79 5.50 6.46
C ASN A 106 19.31 5.16 6.64
N TYR A 107 18.98 4.38 7.67
CA TYR A 107 17.60 3.93 7.90
C TYR A 107 16.64 5.09 8.20
N TRP A 108 17.12 6.13 8.88
CA TRP A 108 16.33 7.31 9.20
C TRP A 108 16.02 8.16 7.96
N ASP A 109 16.96 8.23 7.02
CA ASP A 109 16.71 8.86 5.72
C ASP A 109 15.66 8.07 4.92
N TYR A 110 15.70 6.74 4.98
CA TYR A 110 14.69 5.87 4.36
C TYR A 110 13.29 6.06 4.96
N ILE A 111 13.16 6.10 6.29
CA ILE A 111 11.87 6.41 6.94
C ILE A 111 11.40 7.81 6.53
N GLN A 112 12.30 8.80 6.55
CA GLN A 112 11.94 10.16 6.14
C GLN A 112 11.52 10.23 4.67
N ALA A 113 12.09 9.41 3.79
CA ALA A 113 11.74 9.40 2.38
C ALA A 113 10.24 9.11 2.16
N PHE A 114 9.65 8.21 2.95
CA PHE A 114 8.21 7.94 2.92
C PHE A 114 7.35 9.15 3.30
N ASP A 115 7.85 10.10 4.09
CA ASP A 115 7.13 11.33 4.39
C ASP A 115 7.41 12.39 3.32
N LYS A 116 8.69 12.61 2.99
CA LYS A 116 9.15 13.73 2.15
C LYS A 116 8.73 13.63 0.69
N VAL A 117 8.59 12.43 0.13
CA VAL A 117 8.16 12.26 -1.27
C VAL A 117 6.71 12.75 -1.46
N PHE A 118 5.83 12.47 -0.51
CA PHE A 118 4.43 12.84 -0.59
C PHE A 118 4.15 14.30 -0.27
N LEU A 119 5.16 15.06 0.18
CA LEU A 119 5.06 16.51 0.36
C LEU A 119 5.18 17.28 -0.96
N TYR A 120 5.52 16.63 -2.08
CA TYR A 120 5.57 17.30 -3.37
C TYR A 120 4.21 17.97 -3.71
N GLU A 121 4.28 19.25 -4.06
CA GLU A 121 3.17 20.05 -4.55
C GLU A 121 3.60 20.74 -5.84
N ASN A 122 2.73 20.71 -6.85
CA ASN A 122 2.89 21.56 -8.03
C ASN A 122 2.54 23.02 -7.69
N ASP A 123 2.80 23.95 -8.61
CA ASP A 123 2.49 25.38 -8.44
C ASP A 123 1.03 25.66 -8.06
N LYS A 124 0.11 24.79 -8.49
CA LYS A 124 -1.32 24.88 -8.21
C LYS A 124 -1.74 24.18 -6.91
N ARG A 125 -0.80 23.60 -6.14
CA ARG A 125 -1.03 22.77 -4.94
C ARG A 125 -2.12 21.71 -5.14
N SER A 126 -2.12 21.13 -6.34
CA SER A 126 -3.15 20.20 -6.85
C SER A 126 -2.61 18.82 -7.17
N HIS A 127 -1.35 18.56 -6.83
CA HIS A 127 -0.72 17.28 -7.10
C HIS A 127 -1.46 16.14 -6.40
N THR A 128 -1.58 15.01 -7.08
CA THR A 128 -2.23 13.80 -6.55
C THR A 128 -1.35 12.58 -6.76
N TRP A 129 -1.45 11.65 -5.82
CA TRP A 129 -0.73 10.38 -5.82
C TRP A 129 -1.70 9.25 -6.08
N PHE A 130 -1.42 8.43 -7.08
CA PHE A 130 -1.94 7.07 -7.16
C PHE A 130 -1.04 6.17 -6.32
N ILE A 131 -1.57 5.57 -5.27
CA ILE A 131 -0.83 4.70 -4.35
C ILE A 131 -1.34 3.28 -4.51
N LYS A 132 -0.43 2.33 -4.69
CA LYS A 132 -0.69 0.89 -4.68
C LYS A 132 0.40 0.17 -3.91
N PHE A 133 0.04 -0.89 -3.21
CA PHE A 133 0.99 -1.78 -2.55
C PHE A 133 1.09 -3.08 -3.34
N SER A 134 2.27 -3.70 -3.37
CA SER A 134 2.39 -5.12 -3.72
C SER A 134 1.85 -5.95 -2.56
N SER A 135 1.19 -7.07 -2.88
CA SER A 135 0.81 -8.07 -1.86
C SER A 135 2.03 -8.62 -1.12
N ASP A 136 3.22 -8.59 -1.74
CA ASP A 136 4.46 -9.08 -1.15
C ASP A 136 4.95 -8.26 0.05
N VAL A 137 4.41 -7.05 0.23
CA VAL A 137 4.67 -6.22 1.42
C VAL A 137 4.32 -6.99 2.70
N TYR A 138 3.35 -7.92 2.64
CA TYR A 138 2.99 -8.78 3.77
C TYR A 138 4.01 -9.85 4.15
N ASN A 139 5.01 -10.10 3.31
CA ASN A 139 5.97 -11.16 3.57
C ASN A 139 6.94 -10.80 4.72
N ASN A 140 6.98 -9.53 5.14
CA ASN A 140 7.83 -9.05 6.23
C ASN A 140 6.97 -8.42 7.34
N ASP A 141 7.51 -8.38 8.56
CA ASP A 141 6.87 -7.67 9.66
C ASP A 141 6.83 -6.16 9.37
N LEU A 142 5.63 -5.58 9.46
CA LEU A 142 5.45 -4.15 9.22
C LEU A 142 5.91 -3.34 10.44
N PRO A 143 6.86 -2.41 10.27
CA PRO A 143 7.38 -1.63 11.38
C PRO A 143 6.35 -0.60 11.88
N THR A 144 6.38 -0.28 13.19
CA THR A 144 5.45 0.67 13.82
C THR A 144 5.43 2.05 13.13
N TRP A 145 6.58 2.52 12.63
CA TRP A 145 6.61 3.80 11.90
C TRP A 145 5.75 3.78 10.64
N PHE A 146 5.59 2.62 10.00
CA PHE A 146 4.74 2.48 8.82
C PHE A 146 3.26 2.50 9.19
N LEU A 147 2.89 1.99 10.37
CA LEU A 147 1.53 2.13 10.91
C LEU A 147 1.18 3.61 11.13
N ASN A 148 2.12 4.38 11.70
CA ASN A 148 1.99 5.83 11.86
C ASN A 148 2.02 6.59 10.52
N TRP A 149 2.68 6.03 9.51
CA TRP A 149 2.62 6.57 8.16
C TRP A 149 1.24 6.34 7.55
N TRP A 150 0.69 5.14 7.69
CA TRP A 150 -0.63 4.78 7.18
C TRP A 150 -1.75 5.64 7.77
N SER A 151 -1.65 6.02 9.05
CA SER A 151 -2.68 6.84 9.70
C SER A 151 -2.99 8.15 8.96
N PHE A 152 -1.99 8.72 8.28
CA PHE A 152 -2.14 9.95 7.51
C PHE A 152 -2.18 9.73 5.98
N TYR A 153 -1.30 8.87 5.46
CA TYR A 153 -1.13 8.64 4.02
C TYR A 153 -1.94 7.47 3.48
N GLY A 154 -2.45 6.62 4.37
CA GLY A 154 -3.34 5.52 4.07
C GLY A 154 -4.76 6.00 3.73
N THR A 155 -5.66 5.04 3.73
CA THR A 155 -7.07 5.25 3.42
C THR A 155 -7.95 4.40 4.35
N SER A 156 -9.22 4.75 4.45
CA SER A 156 -10.24 3.98 5.16
C SER A 156 -11.00 3.03 4.22
N ALA A 157 -11.80 2.12 4.80
CA ALA A 157 -12.71 1.28 4.02
C ALA A 157 -13.91 2.05 3.44
N GLU A 158 -14.14 3.29 3.86
CA GLU A 158 -15.29 4.10 3.44
C GLU A 158 -15.19 4.55 1.98
N ILE A 159 -13.97 4.61 1.43
CA ILE A 159 -13.79 4.94 0.01
C ILE A 159 -14.16 3.78 -0.91
N LEU A 160 -14.27 2.55 -0.39
CA LEU A 160 -14.51 1.37 -1.20
C LEU A 160 -15.89 1.44 -1.89
N PRO A 161 -15.99 1.13 -3.19
CA PRO A 161 -17.27 1.02 -3.86
C PRO A 161 -18.08 -0.16 -3.29
N PRO A 162 -19.42 -0.17 -3.44
CA PRO A 162 -20.30 -1.16 -2.80
C PRO A 162 -19.86 -2.61 -2.97
N ILE A 163 -19.44 -3.00 -4.17
CA ILE A 163 -18.99 -4.37 -4.47
C ILE A 163 -17.76 -4.79 -3.67
N LEU A 164 -16.78 -3.89 -3.50
CA LEU A 164 -15.59 -4.17 -2.69
C LEU A 164 -15.87 -4.01 -1.20
N LYS A 165 -16.79 -3.13 -0.83
CA LYS A 165 -17.20 -2.93 0.56
C LYS A 165 -17.88 -4.18 1.13
N GLU A 166 -18.78 -4.80 0.37
CA GLU A 166 -19.41 -6.07 0.76
C GLU A 166 -18.38 -7.19 0.96
N LEU A 167 -17.41 -7.30 0.05
CA LEU A 167 -16.32 -8.28 0.18
C LEU A 167 -15.41 -7.98 1.37
N PHE A 168 -15.10 -6.71 1.62
CA PHE A 168 -14.34 -6.27 2.79
C PHE A 168 -15.05 -6.66 4.08
N ASP A 169 -16.35 -6.40 4.21
CA ASP A 169 -17.11 -6.69 5.43
C ASP A 169 -17.17 -8.20 5.71
N LYS A 170 -17.37 -9.03 4.66
CA LYS A 170 -17.31 -10.49 4.77
C LYS A 170 -15.93 -10.98 5.18
N TRP A 171 -14.89 -10.48 4.52
CA TRP A 171 -13.50 -10.84 4.81
C TRP A 171 -13.11 -10.43 6.24
N GLN A 172 -13.47 -9.22 6.66
CA GLN A 172 -13.20 -8.71 8.01
C GLN A 172 -13.86 -9.61 9.07
N GLY A 173 -15.14 -9.97 8.89
CA GLY A 173 -15.85 -10.83 9.84
C GLY A 173 -15.25 -12.24 9.97
N LEU A 174 -14.68 -12.77 8.90
CA LEU A 174 -13.97 -14.05 8.92
C LEU A 174 -12.61 -13.93 9.60
N ILE A 175 -11.83 -12.89 9.28
CA ILE A 175 -10.52 -12.67 9.90
C ILE A 175 -10.67 -12.43 11.41
N SER A 176 -11.63 -11.62 11.84
CA SER A 176 -11.89 -11.37 13.26
C SER A 176 -12.31 -12.62 14.04
N TYR A 177 -12.82 -13.64 13.34
CA TYR A 177 -13.17 -14.92 13.93
C TYR A 177 -11.99 -15.88 14.01
N ILE A 178 -11.08 -15.82 13.04
CA ILE A 178 -9.96 -16.76 12.93
C ILE A 178 -8.75 -16.28 13.72
N ILE A 179 -8.44 -14.99 13.63
CA ILE A 179 -7.25 -14.40 14.25
C ILE A 179 -7.66 -13.75 15.56
N ASP A 180 -6.89 -14.02 16.61
CA ASP A 180 -7.13 -13.41 17.91
C ASP A 180 -6.96 -11.88 17.82
N PRO A 181 -7.85 -11.08 18.41
CA PRO A 181 -7.80 -9.62 18.31
C PRO A 181 -6.46 -9.02 18.75
N GLU A 182 -5.76 -9.67 19.69
CA GLU A 182 -4.45 -9.25 20.18
C GLU A 182 -3.32 -9.44 19.16
N GLU A 183 -3.50 -10.34 18.18
CA GLU A 183 -2.56 -10.58 17.09
C GLU A 183 -2.76 -9.62 15.91
N ILE A 184 -3.85 -8.86 15.91
CA ILE A 184 -4.20 -7.93 14.84
C ILE A 184 -3.50 -6.59 15.08
N ILE A 185 -2.22 -6.53 14.68
CA ILE A 185 -1.39 -5.31 14.75
C ILE A 185 -1.86 -4.25 13.74
N LEU A 186 -2.48 -4.70 12.64
CA LEU A 186 -2.85 -3.88 11.49
C LEU A 186 -4.35 -3.63 11.48
N SER A 187 -4.77 -2.41 11.17
CA SER A 187 -6.19 -2.18 10.91
C SER A 187 -6.68 -3.06 9.75
N TYR A 188 -7.90 -3.61 9.87
CA TYR A 188 -8.47 -4.48 8.84
C TYR A 188 -8.46 -3.82 7.46
N HIS A 189 -8.75 -2.52 7.39
CA HIS A 189 -8.74 -1.78 6.14
C HIS A 189 -7.33 -1.70 5.55
N MET A 190 -6.29 -1.36 6.34
CA MET A 190 -4.92 -1.35 5.85
C MET A 190 -4.55 -2.72 5.28
N ARG A 191 -4.93 -3.78 6.00
CA ARG A 191 -4.67 -5.13 5.56
C ARG A 191 -5.35 -5.49 4.26
N PHE A 192 -6.62 -5.17 4.13
CA PHE A 192 -7.36 -5.40 2.90
C PHE A 192 -6.74 -4.68 1.69
N PHE A 193 -6.34 -3.42 1.84
CA PHE A 193 -5.75 -2.65 0.73
C PHE A 193 -4.38 -3.20 0.30
N ILE A 194 -3.54 -3.62 1.24
CA ILE A 194 -2.22 -4.16 0.93
C ILE A 194 -2.32 -5.59 0.39
N GLU A 195 -3.07 -6.47 1.06
CA GLU A 195 -3.17 -7.91 0.73
C GLU A 195 -3.73 -8.11 -0.68
N PHE A 196 -4.74 -7.32 -1.05
CA PHE A 196 -5.37 -7.38 -2.37
C PHE A 196 -4.84 -6.34 -3.35
N SER A 197 -3.78 -5.61 -2.97
CA SER A 197 -3.12 -4.61 -3.81
C SER A 197 -4.11 -3.58 -4.39
N ILE A 198 -5.07 -3.13 -3.58
CA ILE A 198 -6.13 -2.20 -3.99
C ILE A 198 -5.54 -0.79 -4.06
N PRO A 199 -5.58 -0.14 -5.22
CA PRO A 199 -5.07 1.21 -5.35
C PRO A 199 -6.06 2.26 -4.84
N TYR A 200 -5.52 3.40 -4.41
CA TYR A 200 -6.30 4.58 -4.07
C TYR A 200 -5.59 5.85 -4.54
N ILE A 201 -6.35 6.92 -4.70
CA ILE A 201 -5.85 8.25 -5.00
C ILE A 201 -5.73 9.00 -3.67
N TRP A 202 -4.57 9.56 -3.41
CA TRP A 202 -4.28 10.37 -2.24
C TRP A 202 -3.88 11.78 -2.66
N ARG A 203 -4.31 12.76 -1.86
CA ARG A 203 -3.90 14.16 -1.99
C ARG A 203 -3.75 14.73 -0.59
N SER A 204 -2.87 15.70 -0.43
CA SER A 204 -2.97 16.62 0.70
C SER A 204 -3.02 18.07 0.24
N CYS A 205 -3.63 18.91 1.05
CA CYS A 205 -3.56 20.36 0.89
C CYS A 205 -3.18 21.02 2.22
N PRO A 206 -2.44 22.14 2.16
CA PRO A 206 -2.24 22.96 3.34
C PRO A 206 -3.55 23.66 3.70
N THR A 207 -3.78 23.79 5.00
CA THR A 207 -4.91 24.50 5.60
C THR A 207 -4.40 25.28 6.81
N THR A 208 -5.16 26.24 7.30
CA THR A 208 -4.89 26.88 8.60
C THR A 208 -5.98 26.54 9.58
N GLY A 209 -5.68 26.73 10.86
CA GLY A 209 -6.67 26.65 11.90
C GLY A 209 -6.02 26.44 13.26
N TYR A 210 -6.81 25.96 14.19
CA TYR A 210 -6.38 25.80 15.58
C TYR A 210 -6.07 24.35 15.90
N THR A 211 -5.06 24.11 16.73
CA THR A 211 -4.82 22.78 17.30
C THR A 211 -6.06 22.31 18.08
N SER A 212 -6.53 21.10 17.79
CA SER A 212 -7.69 20.50 18.45
C SER A 212 -7.36 19.91 19.84
N MET A 213 -6.11 19.50 20.08
CA MET A 213 -5.72 18.70 21.25
C MET A 213 -5.12 19.51 22.42
N LEU A 214 -4.99 20.83 22.30
CA LEU A 214 -4.38 21.66 23.34
C LEU A 214 -5.44 22.45 24.13
N THR A 215 -5.29 22.49 25.46
CA THR A 215 -6.10 23.33 26.36
C THR A 215 -6.04 24.80 25.97
N LYS A 216 -4.91 25.26 25.43
CA LYS A 216 -4.77 26.54 24.73
C LYS A 216 -4.66 26.28 23.23
N LYS A 217 -5.71 26.64 22.49
CA LYS A 217 -5.74 26.54 21.03
C LYS A 217 -4.66 27.44 20.42
N LEU A 218 -3.71 26.85 19.70
CA LEU A 218 -2.68 27.58 18.98
C LEU A 218 -3.03 27.62 17.49
N TYR A 219 -2.96 28.81 16.91
CA TYR A 219 -3.13 28.99 15.47
C TYR A 219 -1.93 28.38 14.74
N CYS A 220 -2.21 27.61 13.70
CA CYS A 220 -1.20 26.82 13.01
C CYS A 220 -1.56 26.60 11.56
N LEU A 221 -0.52 26.35 10.77
CA LEU A 221 -0.64 25.77 9.46
C LEU A 221 -0.67 24.25 9.61
N LYS A 222 -1.61 23.62 8.95
CA LYS A 222 -1.82 22.18 8.97
C LYS A 222 -1.82 21.64 7.55
N ARG A 223 -1.72 20.32 7.45
CA ARG A 223 -1.92 19.56 6.24
C ARG A 223 -3.12 18.65 6.45
N LYS A 224 -4.09 18.75 5.55
CA LYS A 224 -5.25 17.86 5.52
C LYS A 224 -5.08 16.87 4.38
N ALA A 225 -5.20 15.59 4.69
CA ALA A 225 -5.13 14.51 3.73
C ALA A 225 -6.53 14.14 3.22
N PHE A 226 -6.59 13.68 1.98
CA PHE A 226 -7.79 13.24 1.30
C PHE A 226 -7.49 11.97 0.53
N SER A 227 -8.42 11.03 0.57
CA SER A 227 -8.35 9.79 -0.18
C SER A 227 -9.60 9.61 -1.04
N LYS A 228 -9.45 8.91 -2.16
CA LYS A 228 -10.55 8.50 -3.03
C LYS A 228 -10.21 7.16 -3.66
N PHE A 229 -11.22 6.32 -3.85
CA PHE A 229 -11.05 5.12 -4.64
C PHE A 229 -10.75 5.43 -6.10
N TRP A 230 -9.97 4.55 -6.72
CA TRP A 230 -9.67 4.66 -8.15
C TRP A 230 -10.81 4.05 -8.98
N ASP A 231 -11.79 4.89 -9.32
CA ASP A 231 -13.04 4.47 -9.99
C ASP A 231 -12.82 3.69 -11.29
N THR A 232 -11.68 3.84 -11.97
CA THR A 232 -11.36 3.05 -13.17
C THR A 232 -11.35 1.54 -12.88
N MET A 233 -11.06 1.10 -11.64
CA MET A 233 -11.16 -0.31 -11.25
C MET A 233 -12.56 -0.91 -11.49
N ILE A 234 -13.61 -0.13 -11.27
CA ILE A 234 -15.00 -0.60 -11.40
C ILE A 234 -15.62 -0.24 -12.75
N LYS A 235 -14.82 0.27 -13.70
CA LYS A 235 -15.26 0.43 -15.08
C LYS A 235 -15.06 -0.88 -15.82
N LYS A 236 -15.92 -1.12 -16.81
CA LYS A 236 -15.71 -2.20 -17.78
C LYS A 236 -14.52 -1.84 -18.65
N ASP A 237 -13.68 -2.83 -18.95
CA ASP A 237 -12.59 -2.64 -19.90
C ASP A 237 -13.19 -2.42 -21.30
N PRO A 238 -12.97 -1.25 -21.94
CA PRO A 238 -13.48 -0.98 -23.29
C PRO A 238 -12.95 -1.96 -24.34
N LYS A 239 -11.81 -2.61 -24.07
CA LYS A 239 -11.13 -3.54 -24.99
C LYS A 239 -11.47 -5.00 -24.74
N ASN A 240 -12.12 -5.32 -23.63
CA ASN A 240 -12.45 -6.70 -23.29
C ASN A 240 -13.84 -7.07 -23.85
N PRO A 241 -13.94 -8.01 -24.82
CA PRO A 241 -15.21 -8.42 -25.41
C PRO A 241 -16.18 -9.03 -24.40
N ASP A 242 -15.68 -9.53 -23.26
CA ASP A 242 -16.51 -10.14 -22.21
C ASP A 242 -17.20 -9.10 -21.31
N GLY A 243 -16.89 -7.81 -21.45
CA GLY A 243 -17.51 -6.72 -20.69
C GLY A 243 -17.24 -6.78 -19.18
N GLN A 244 -16.16 -7.45 -18.76
CA GLN A 244 -15.75 -7.59 -17.36
C GLN A 244 -15.22 -6.27 -16.78
N LEU A 245 -15.29 -6.14 -15.46
CA LEU A 245 -14.70 -5.02 -14.74
C LEU A 245 -13.16 -5.08 -14.77
N ASN A 246 -12.49 -3.93 -14.78
CA ASN A 246 -11.04 -3.86 -14.70
C ASN A 246 -10.48 -4.53 -13.43
N CYS A 247 -11.25 -4.55 -12.35
CA CYS A 247 -10.89 -5.21 -11.09
C CYS A 247 -11.30 -6.69 -11.01
N GLN A 248 -11.81 -7.31 -12.07
CA GLN A 248 -12.28 -8.70 -12.02
C GLN A 248 -11.21 -9.68 -11.48
N PRO A 249 -9.92 -9.59 -11.87
CA PRO A 249 -8.89 -10.44 -11.27
C PRO A 249 -8.75 -10.25 -9.75
N THR A 250 -8.80 -9.00 -9.28
CA THR A 250 -8.75 -8.69 -7.84
C THR A 250 -9.97 -9.22 -7.11
N LEU A 251 -11.17 -9.09 -7.69
CA LEU A 251 -12.39 -9.64 -7.12
C LEU A 251 -12.30 -11.16 -6.94
N ASN A 252 -11.78 -11.87 -7.94
CA ASN A 252 -11.59 -13.32 -7.88
C ASN A 252 -10.65 -13.70 -6.73
N VAL A 253 -9.49 -13.04 -6.61
CA VAL A 253 -8.53 -13.28 -5.52
C VAL A 253 -9.16 -13.07 -4.14
N ILE A 254 -9.97 -12.02 -3.98
CA ILE A 254 -10.68 -11.76 -2.71
C ILE A 254 -11.69 -12.87 -2.42
N MET A 255 -12.48 -13.28 -3.41
CA MET A 255 -13.47 -14.35 -3.24
C MET A 255 -12.82 -15.69 -2.90
N ASP A 256 -11.75 -16.06 -3.59
CA ASP A 256 -10.98 -17.28 -3.31
C ASP A 256 -10.45 -17.26 -1.87
N LYS A 257 -9.94 -16.11 -1.41
CA LYS A 257 -9.47 -15.93 -0.03
C LYS A 257 -10.61 -16.06 0.98
N ILE A 258 -11.76 -15.46 0.71
CA ILE A 258 -12.96 -15.58 1.56
C ILE A 258 -13.42 -17.03 1.64
N GLN A 259 -13.41 -17.77 0.52
CA GLN A 259 -13.76 -19.18 0.49
C GLN A 259 -12.80 -20.01 1.35
N ALA A 260 -11.50 -19.80 1.22
CA ALA A 260 -10.49 -20.47 2.04
C ALA A 260 -10.68 -20.17 3.54
N LEU A 261 -10.93 -18.91 3.91
CA LEU A 261 -11.21 -18.52 5.30
C LEU A 261 -12.52 -19.12 5.82
N THR A 262 -13.54 -19.26 4.96
CA THR A 262 -14.80 -19.90 5.34
C THR A 262 -14.60 -21.38 5.67
N GLN A 263 -13.78 -22.08 4.89
CA GLN A 263 -13.41 -23.47 5.16
C GLN A 263 -12.65 -23.60 6.49
N LEU A 264 -11.70 -22.71 6.76
CA LEU A 264 -10.98 -22.70 8.04
C LEU A 264 -11.90 -22.46 9.23
N LYS A 265 -12.86 -21.55 9.09
CA LYS A 265 -13.89 -21.33 10.12
C LYS A 265 -14.69 -22.62 10.40
N GLN A 266 -15.12 -23.32 9.35
CA GLN A 266 -15.86 -24.58 9.51
C GLN A 266 -15.05 -25.65 10.26
N ILE A 267 -13.75 -25.78 9.94
CA ILE A 267 -12.85 -26.71 10.63
C ILE A 267 -12.76 -26.35 12.12
N ARG A 268 -12.55 -25.07 12.46
CA ARG A 268 -12.49 -24.60 13.86
C ARG A 268 -13.80 -24.86 14.62
N ASP A 269 -14.93 -24.63 13.95
CA ASP A 269 -16.26 -24.86 14.52
C ASP A 269 -16.49 -26.36 14.79
N ASP A 270 -16.07 -27.24 13.89
CA ASP A 270 -16.20 -28.68 14.05
C ASP A 270 -15.25 -29.23 15.13
N GLU A 271 -14.02 -28.72 15.22
CA GLU A 271 -13.06 -29.05 16.29
C GLU A 271 -13.61 -28.67 17.67
N SER A 272 -14.18 -27.46 17.81
CA SER A 272 -14.81 -27.01 19.06
C SER A 272 -15.95 -27.94 19.49
N ARG A 273 -16.78 -28.39 18.54
CA ARG A 273 -17.89 -29.32 18.80
C ARG A 273 -17.42 -30.72 19.17
N THR A 274 -16.33 -31.21 18.59
CA THR A 274 -15.72 -32.48 19.00
C THR A 274 -15.11 -32.41 20.39
N ASN A 275 -14.50 -31.27 20.75
CA ASN A 275 -13.91 -31.06 22.07
C ASN A 275 -15.00 -30.92 23.16
N ASP A 276 -16.10 -30.23 22.85
CA ASP A 276 -17.27 -30.14 23.74
C ASP A 276 -17.99 -31.49 23.90
N LYS A 277 -18.05 -32.32 22.85
CA LYS A 277 -18.55 -33.70 22.95
C LYS A 277 -17.63 -34.58 23.80
N GLY A 278 -16.32 -34.44 23.69
CA GLY A 278 -15.35 -35.14 24.54
C GLY A 278 -15.54 -34.81 26.01
N LYS A 279 -15.67 -33.51 26.35
CA LYS A 279 -16.01 -33.07 27.70
C LYS A 279 -17.38 -33.57 28.18
N LEU A 280 -18.39 -33.59 27.32
CA LEU A 280 -19.72 -34.10 27.67
C LEU A 280 -19.73 -35.63 27.90
N LEU A 281 -18.85 -36.38 27.22
CA LEU A 281 -18.65 -37.81 27.44
C LEU A 281 -17.85 -38.08 28.74
N GLU A 282 -16.87 -37.24 29.09
CA GLU A 282 -16.22 -37.29 30.41
C GLU A 282 -17.20 -37.02 31.57
N PHE A 283 -18.31 -36.30 31.34
CA PHE A 283 -19.40 -36.15 32.32
C PHE A 283 -20.40 -37.32 32.34
N LEU A 284 -20.31 -38.27 31.41
CA LEU A 284 -21.24 -39.42 31.29
C LEU A 284 -20.57 -40.77 31.61
N ASP A 285 -19.25 -40.80 31.73
CA ASP A 285 -18.48 -41.96 32.17
C ASP A 285 -17.89 -41.71 33.59
N ASP A 286 -18.76 -41.45 34.57
CA ASP A 286 -18.44 -41.64 35.99
C ASP A 286 -18.61 -43.13 36.35
N ASP A 287 -17.73 -43.96 35.82
CA ASP A 287 -17.20 -45.15 36.50
C ASP A 287 -15.84 -45.49 35.85
N ASP A 288 -14.80 -45.44 36.67
CA ASP A 288 -13.40 -45.81 36.43
C ASP A 288 -12.43 -44.75 35.82
N GLU A 289 -11.91 -43.94 36.75
CA GLU A 289 -10.53 -43.44 36.87
C GLU A 289 -9.52 -43.89 35.78
N ILE A 290 -9.29 -43.05 34.75
CA ILE A 290 -8.01 -43.01 34.01
C ILE A 290 -7.60 -41.56 33.76
N ASN A 291 -6.49 -41.20 34.40
CA ASN A 291 -5.77 -39.95 34.25
C ASN A 291 -5.18 -39.83 32.83
N LEU A 292 -5.70 -38.94 31.99
CA LEU A 292 -5.13 -38.61 30.68
C LEU A 292 -4.88 -37.09 30.59
N ASP A 293 -3.62 -36.74 30.81
CA ASP A 293 -3.04 -35.42 30.67
C ASP A 293 -3.03 -35.02 29.17
N LEU A 294 -4.09 -34.36 28.69
CA LEU A 294 -4.16 -33.79 27.35
C LEU A 294 -3.65 -32.34 27.36
N SER A 295 -2.35 -32.21 27.13
CA SER A 295 -1.62 -30.94 27.17
C SER A 295 -1.99 -29.96 26.03
N GLU A 296 -2.12 -28.67 26.38
CA GLU A 296 -2.21 -27.48 25.49
C GLU A 296 -1.01 -27.31 24.51
N SER A 297 -0.09 -28.29 24.42
CA SER A 297 1.12 -28.21 23.60
C SER A 297 0.87 -28.53 22.12
N SER A 298 -0.14 -29.36 21.83
CA SER A 298 -0.45 -29.84 20.47
C SER A 298 -0.90 -28.72 19.52
N ASP A 299 -1.79 -27.84 19.96
CA ASP A 299 -2.42 -26.84 19.08
C ASP A 299 -1.44 -25.73 18.67
N LYS A 300 -0.57 -25.32 19.60
CA LYS A 300 0.52 -24.38 19.32
C LYS A 300 1.57 -24.98 18.39
N GLU A 301 1.84 -26.28 18.50
CA GLU A 301 2.77 -26.98 17.62
C GLU A 301 2.20 -27.15 16.21
N ILE A 302 0.91 -27.43 16.05
CA ILE A 302 0.24 -27.56 14.75
C ILE A 302 0.17 -26.20 14.02
N ILE A 303 -0.22 -25.13 14.71
CA ILE A 303 -0.27 -23.78 14.13
C ILE A 303 1.15 -23.32 13.74
N LYS A 304 2.14 -23.59 14.60
CA LYS A 304 3.54 -23.29 14.29
C LYS A 304 4.04 -24.08 13.08
N ALA A 305 3.73 -25.38 13.00
CA ALA A 305 4.09 -26.23 11.87
C ALA A 305 3.43 -25.75 10.56
N TYR A 306 2.19 -25.28 10.62
CA TYR A 306 1.49 -24.71 9.46
C TYR A 306 2.12 -23.37 9.01
N MET A 307 2.42 -22.47 9.96
CA MET A 307 3.09 -21.20 9.66
C MET A 307 4.50 -21.40 9.10
N ASP A 308 5.23 -22.40 9.60
CA ASP A 308 6.55 -22.77 9.07
C ASP A 308 6.44 -23.40 7.67
N ALA A 309 5.40 -24.20 7.39
CA ALA A 309 5.13 -24.74 6.06
C ALA A 309 4.78 -23.64 5.04
N LEU A 310 3.99 -22.63 5.44
CA LEU A 310 3.68 -21.47 4.61
C LEU A 310 4.94 -20.65 4.31
N LYS A 311 5.75 -20.34 5.32
CA LYS A 311 7.03 -19.63 5.15
C LYS A 311 7.97 -20.39 4.23
N LYS A 312 8.06 -21.72 4.36
CA LYS A 312 8.88 -22.58 3.49
C LYS A 312 8.38 -22.56 2.04
N THR A 313 7.06 -22.61 1.83
CA THR A 313 6.45 -22.58 0.49
C THR A 313 6.67 -21.23 -0.20
N LEU A 314 6.53 -20.12 0.55
CA LEU A 314 6.81 -18.77 0.03
C LEU A 314 8.28 -18.57 -0.30
N LYS A 315 9.19 -19.10 0.54
CA LYS A 315 10.63 -19.07 0.27
C LYS A 315 11.00 -19.87 -0.99
N ALA A 316 10.42 -21.07 -1.17
CA ALA A 316 10.63 -21.88 -2.36
C ALA A 316 10.16 -21.16 -3.64
N ARG A 317 8.98 -20.52 -3.60
CA ARG A 317 8.49 -19.69 -4.72
C ARG A 317 9.40 -18.50 -5.03
N LYS A 318 10.03 -17.91 -4.01
CA LYS A 318 11.00 -16.81 -4.17
C LYS A 318 12.30 -17.30 -4.81
N GLU A 319 12.78 -18.48 -4.43
CA GLU A 319 13.97 -19.12 -5.01
C GLU A 319 13.71 -19.55 -6.46
N GLU A 320 12.52 -20.06 -6.76
CA GLU A 320 12.09 -20.40 -8.12
C GLU A 320 11.95 -19.15 -9.01
N ALA A 321 11.38 -18.07 -8.49
CA ALA A 321 11.32 -16.78 -9.18
C ALA A 321 12.72 -16.15 -9.38
N ALA A 322 13.63 -16.30 -8.41
CA ALA A 322 15.01 -15.84 -8.53
C ALA A 322 15.81 -16.68 -9.55
N TYR A 323 15.58 -18.00 -9.59
CA TYR A 323 16.18 -18.91 -10.57
C TYR A 323 15.72 -18.60 -11.99
N MET A 324 14.42 -18.37 -12.19
CA MET A 324 13.85 -17.95 -13.49
C MET A 324 14.40 -16.59 -13.96
N ASN A 325 14.66 -15.66 -13.04
CA ASN A 325 15.31 -14.37 -13.35
C ASN A 325 16.82 -14.49 -13.61
N SER A 326 17.47 -15.57 -13.19
CA SER A 326 18.89 -15.83 -13.51
C SER A 326 19.07 -16.42 -14.92
N PHE A 327 18.08 -17.17 -15.42
CA PHE A 327 18.07 -17.72 -16.78
C PHE A 327 17.82 -16.67 -17.87
N THR A 328 17.03 -15.64 -17.57
CA THR A 328 16.79 -14.52 -18.51
C THR A 328 17.99 -13.59 -18.66
N ASN A 329 18.88 -13.52 -17.66
CA ASN A 329 20.10 -12.70 -17.71
C ASN A 329 21.35 -13.44 -18.24
N SER A 330 21.29 -14.76 -18.41
CA SER A 330 22.43 -15.56 -18.88
C SER A 330 22.42 -15.91 -20.38
N SER A 331 21.43 -15.46 -21.16
CA SER A 331 21.28 -15.83 -22.58
C SER A 331 21.68 -14.72 -23.59
N HIS A 332 22.52 -13.77 -23.18
CA HIS A 332 23.11 -12.78 -24.10
C HIS A 332 24.59 -13.04 -24.37
N MET A 333 24.89 -14.23 -24.89
CA MET A 333 25.99 -14.48 -25.83
C MET A 333 25.66 -15.74 -26.64
N ASP A 334 25.08 -15.59 -27.84
CA ASP A 334 25.67 -16.01 -29.13
C ASP A 334 24.60 -15.98 -30.25
N LYS A 335 25.07 -15.89 -31.48
CA LYS A 335 24.40 -15.48 -32.71
C LYS A 335 23.31 -16.44 -33.23
N GLY A 336 22.28 -15.85 -33.84
CA GLY A 336 21.85 -16.16 -35.22
C GLY A 336 20.81 -17.27 -35.46
N SER A 337 19.85 -16.91 -36.31
CA SER A 337 18.95 -17.75 -37.12
C SER A 337 17.59 -18.19 -36.54
N THR A 338 16.62 -18.11 -37.45
CA THR A 338 15.16 -18.27 -37.37
C THR A 338 14.69 -19.70 -37.14
N SER A 339 13.68 -19.88 -36.28
CA SER A 339 12.52 -20.76 -36.56
C SER A 339 11.45 -20.64 -35.46
N ASP A 340 10.20 -20.52 -35.89
CA ASP A 340 8.98 -20.65 -35.08
C ASP A 340 8.91 -21.97 -34.31
N VAL A 341 8.63 -21.92 -33.00
CA VAL A 341 7.81 -22.92 -32.29
C VAL A 341 7.07 -22.21 -31.15
N SER A 342 5.74 -22.28 -31.18
CA SER A 342 4.86 -21.92 -30.09
C SER A 342 4.93 -22.93 -28.95
N MET A 343 5.17 -22.48 -27.73
CA MET A 343 4.62 -23.13 -26.53
C MET A 343 4.24 -22.08 -25.48
N THR A 344 3.11 -22.35 -24.86
CA THR A 344 2.31 -21.54 -23.94
C THR A 344 2.92 -21.45 -22.55
N SER A 345 3.10 -20.25 -21.98
CA SER A 345 2.87 -20.01 -20.54
C SER A 345 2.70 -18.53 -20.17
N ASP A 346 1.93 -18.35 -19.10
CA ASP A 346 1.84 -17.22 -18.16
C ASP A 346 1.09 -15.92 -18.49
N LYS A 347 -0.14 -15.88 -17.93
CA LYS A 347 -1.14 -14.80 -17.95
C LYS A 347 -0.85 -13.60 -17.04
N SER A 348 0.37 -13.45 -16.52
CA SER A 348 0.77 -12.26 -15.76
C SER A 348 1.28 -11.12 -16.65
N HIS A 349 1.57 -11.39 -17.92
CA HIS A 349 2.10 -10.40 -18.88
C HIS A 349 1.05 -9.65 -19.73
N LEU A 350 -0.22 -10.10 -19.76
CA LEU A 350 -1.25 -9.41 -20.56
C LEU A 350 -1.70 -8.07 -19.94
N PHE A 351 -1.70 -7.94 -18.62
CA PHE A 351 -2.21 -6.72 -17.96
C PHE A 351 -1.30 -5.49 -18.13
N LEU A 352 0.00 -5.69 -18.38
CA LEU A 352 0.97 -4.60 -18.56
C LEU A 352 1.08 -4.12 -20.02
N LYS A 353 0.81 -5.00 -21.00
CA LYS A 353 0.88 -4.64 -22.42
C LYS A 353 -0.39 -3.91 -22.90
N ASP A 354 -1.57 -4.32 -22.43
CA ASP A 354 -2.83 -3.72 -22.86
C ASP A 354 -3.05 -2.30 -22.29
N PHE A 355 -2.39 -1.97 -21.17
CA PHE A 355 -2.41 -0.64 -20.54
C PHE A 355 -1.49 0.39 -21.23
N LEU A 356 -0.45 -0.05 -21.94
CA LEU A 356 0.49 0.85 -22.64
C LEU A 356 -0.02 1.33 -24.00
N GLN A 357 -1.14 0.80 -24.49
CA GLN A 357 -1.64 1.07 -25.85
C GLN A 357 -2.68 2.19 -25.95
N ASP A 358 -3.15 2.77 -24.82
CA ASP A 358 -4.16 3.84 -24.83
C ASP A 358 -3.60 5.27 -24.67
N ALA A 359 -2.29 5.43 -24.56
CA ALA A 359 -1.64 6.74 -24.43
C ALA A 359 -0.69 7.05 -25.61
N GLN A 360 -1.09 6.71 -26.85
CA GLN A 360 -0.25 6.89 -28.03
C GLN A 360 -0.52 8.12 -28.91
N ASP A 361 -1.38 9.07 -28.50
CA ASP A 361 -1.39 10.38 -29.16
C ASP A 361 -1.45 11.55 -28.16
N PRO A 362 -0.32 12.24 -27.91
CA PRO A 362 -0.26 13.41 -27.04
C PRO A 362 -0.94 14.66 -27.62
N ASN A 363 -1.54 14.59 -28.82
CA ASN A 363 -2.30 15.68 -29.45
C ASN A 363 -3.81 15.41 -29.55
N ASP A 364 -4.34 14.33 -28.96
CA ASP A 364 -5.79 14.10 -28.95
C ASP A 364 -6.49 14.98 -27.90
N ASP A 365 -6.97 16.14 -28.35
CA ASP A 365 -7.74 17.11 -27.56
C ASP A 365 -8.97 16.48 -26.86
N SER A 366 -9.48 15.34 -27.36
CA SER A 366 -10.57 14.57 -26.71
C SER A 366 -10.16 14.01 -25.34
N GLN A 367 -8.89 13.64 -25.15
CA GLN A 367 -8.40 13.10 -23.88
C GLN A 367 -8.18 14.21 -22.84
N ILE A 368 -7.75 15.40 -23.28
CA ILE A 368 -7.60 16.58 -22.42
C ILE A 368 -8.96 17.05 -21.92
N GLU A 369 -10.00 16.98 -22.75
CA GLU A 369 -11.37 17.33 -22.35
C GLU A 369 -11.94 16.29 -21.36
N LYS A 370 -11.74 14.99 -21.61
CA LYS A 370 -12.13 13.90 -20.67
C LYS A 370 -11.44 14.01 -19.30
N ILE A 371 -10.20 14.49 -19.25
CA ILE A 371 -9.46 14.74 -18.01
C ILE A 371 -9.96 16.00 -17.31
N LYS A 372 -10.34 17.05 -18.05
CA LYS A 372 -10.97 18.25 -17.47
C LYS A 372 -12.33 17.94 -16.84
N THR A 373 -13.17 17.14 -17.50
CA THR A 373 -14.46 16.70 -16.93
C THR A 373 -14.29 15.74 -15.73
N PHE A 374 -13.17 15.02 -15.64
CA PHE A 374 -12.85 14.17 -14.48
C PHE A 374 -12.35 14.96 -13.26
N LEU A 375 -11.92 16.20 -13.46
CA LEU A 375 -11.37 17.11 -12.43
C LEU A 375 -12.37 18.19 -11.98
N ASP A 376 -13.63 18.14 -12.41
CA ASP A 376 -14.69 19.00 -11.86
C ASP A 376 -15.00 18.61 -10.41
N ILE A 377 -14.23 19.20 -9.50
CA ILE A 377 -14.54 19.36 -8.08
C ILE A 377 -14.52 20.88 -7.85
N ASN A 378 -15.72 21.46 -7.68
CA ASN A 378 -15.86 22.75 -6.98
C ASN A 378 -15.32 22.64 -5.56
#